data_AF-X1MTM7-F1
#
_entry.id   AF-X1MTM7-F1
#
_cell.length_a   1.000
_cell.length_b   1.000
_cell.length_c   1.000
_cell.angle_alpha   90.00
_cell.angle_beta   90.00
_cell.angle_gamma   90.00
#
_symmetry.space_group_name_H-M   'P 1'
#
loop_
_entity.id
_entity.type
_entity.pdbx_description
1 polymer ?
#
loop_
_entity_poly.entity_id
_entity_poly.type
_entity_poly.pdbx_seq_one_letter_code
_entity_poly.pdbx_strand_id
1 'polypeptide(L)'
;YHYNQDQYVFVCIQQDFTQAMQQMAADMGGQWRPWGGDWSWMATIGASSSTDWEYWESNYIDYAEGPAEGAIDPYFLDTTLGTYIFESDYAAFNDTYPSGGAGLHESWFVIQAPSVPGRYEIRWYGSAALPPVFMVDITVAVPGAPRVSTVAASSIGDYTATLNGDITDLGDSDVVERGFDWGFTTSYTDNWTETPGPYSTGTFNHPISGVGFGNNLPFPGKSV
;
A
#
# COMPACT_ATOMS: atom_id res chain seq x y z
N TYR A 1 -14.40 -2.48 -2.66
CA TYR A 1 -13.18 -1.66 -2.56
C TYR A 1 -12.01 -2.58 -2.26
N HIS A 2 -11.27 -3.00 -3.28
CA HIS A 2 -9.96 -3.60 -3.09
C HIS A 2 -8.97 -2.45 -2.93
N TYR A 3 -8.58 -2.15 -1.69
CA TYR A 3 -7.43 -1.28 -1.44
C TYR A 3 -6.18 -2.08 -1.83
N ASN A 4 -5.29 -1.46 -2.60
CA ASN A 4 -4.06 -2.10 -3.04
C ASN A 4 -3.13 -2.20 -1.82
N GLN A 5 -3.12 -3.35 -1.15
CA GLN A 5 -2.29 -3.64 0.03
C GLN A 5 -0.80 -3.81 -0.32
N ASP A 6 -0.41 -3.54 -1.57
CA ASP A 6 0.83 -4.02 -2.16
C ASP A 6 1.92 -2.94 -2.36
N GLN A 7 1.86 -1.83 -1.62
CA GLN A 7 2.94 -0.84 -1.65
C GLN A 7 4.04 -1.22 -0.65
N TYR A 8 5.10 -1.80 -1.20
CA TYR A 8 6.27 -2.27 -0.47
C TYR A 8 7.50 -1.43 -0.83
N VAL A 9 8.25 -1.03 0.19
CA VAL A 9 9.57 -0.43 0.04
C VAL A 9 10.60 -1.46 0.43
N PHE A 10 11.42 -1.89 -0.54
CA PHE A 10 12.59 -2.73 -0.26
C PHE A 10 13.75 -1.84 0.16
N VAL A 11 14.35 -2.14 1.30
CA VAL A 11 15.47 -1.37 1.86
C VAL A 11 16.65 -2.30 2.10
N CYS A 12 17.81 -1.89 1.59
CA CYS A 12 19.10 -2.47 1.92
C CYS A 12 19.91 -1.45 2.70
N ILE A 13 20.50 -1.87 3.82
CA ILE A 13 21.44 -1.07 4.59
C ILE A 13 22.72 -1.87 4.75
N GLN A 14 23.81 -1.31 4.24
CA GLN A 14 25.16 -1.78 4.53
C GLN A 14 25.77 -0.89 5.61
N GLN A 15 26.31 -1.49 6.67
CA GLN A 15 26.89 -0.77 7.81
C GLN A 15 28.25 -1.33 8.22
N ASP A 16 29.17 -0.43 8.58
CA ASP A 16 30.46 -0.78 9.20
C ASP A 16 30.19 -1.25 10.64
N PHE A 17 30.34 -2.55 10.89
CA PHE A 17 30.03 -3.12 12.21
C PHE A 17 31.22 -2.92 13.15
N THR A 18 31.17 -1.82 13.90
CA THR A 18 32.20 -1.47 14.88
C THR A 18 31.91 -2.09 16.25
N GLN A 19 32.91 -2.13 17.14
CA GLN A 19 32.72 -2.58 18.53
C GLN A 19 31.60 -1.86 19.29
N ALA A 20 31.21 -0.64 18.88
CA ALA A 20 30.11 0.09 19.49
C ALA A 20 28.74 -0.57 19.26
N MET A 21 28.54 -1.25 18.12
CA MET A 21 27.32 -1.99 17.83
C MET A 21 27.22 -3.30 18.64
N GLN A 22 28.36 -3.84 19.10
CA GLN A 22 28.43 -5.09 19.89
C GLN A 22 27.85 -4.94 21.31
N GLN A 23 27.95 -3.75 21.90
CA GLN A 23 27.49 -3.49 23.27
C GLN A 23 26.06 -2.97 23.33
N MET A 24 25.49 -2.61 22.18
CA MET A 24 24.14 -2.11 22.07
C MET A 24 23.24 -3.25 21.59
N ALA A 25 22.93 -4.16 22.51
CA ALA A 25 21.98 -5.27 22.36
C ALA A 25 20.51 -4.81 22.10
N ALA A 26 20.32 -3.65 21.48
CA ALA A 26 19.02 -3.13 21.14
C ALA A 26 18.73 -3.46 19.68
N ASP A 27 17.67 -4.22 19.48
CA ASP A 27 17.16 -4.69 18.18
C ASP A 27 17.19 -3.56 17.14
N MET A 28 17.68 -3.88 15.93
CA MET A 28 17.48 -3.03 14.77
C MET A 28 15.98 -2.83 14.57
N GLY A 29 15.56 -1.62 14.24
CA GLY A 29 14.13 -1.32 14.18
C GLY A 29 13.80 -0.05 13.44
N GLY A 30 12.58 -0.01 12.94
CA GLY A 30 11.99 1.14 12.28
C GLY A 30 11.10 1.95 13.23
N GLN A 31 11.19 3.27 13.15
CA GLN A 31 10.16 4.15 13.68
C GLN A 31 9.46 4.89 12.54
N TRP A 32 8.19 5.20 12.77
CA TRP A 32 7.39 5.98 11.85
C TRP A 32 6.59 7.05 12.61
N ARG A 33 6.18 8.08 11.88
CA ARG A 33 5.12 9.00 12.32
C ARG A 33 4.39 9.60 11.12
N PRO A 34 3.12 9.99 11.27
CA PRO A 34 2.53 10.99 10.38
C PRO A 34 3.35 12.28 10.45
N TRP A 35 3.39 13.04 9.36
CA TRP A 35 4.15 14.29 9.29
C TRP A 35 3.79 15.24 10.44
N GLY A 36 4.79 15.57 11.27
CA GLY A 36 4.61 16.42 12.46
C GLY A 36 3.90 15.76 13.65
N GLY A 37 3.62 14.46 13.58
CA GLY A 37 3.07 13.67 14.68
C GLY A 37 4.12 13.13 15.64
N ASP A 38 3.66 12.23 16.52
CA ASP A 38 4.51 11.52 17.49
C ASP A 38 5.10 10.25 16.88
N TRP A 39 6.31 9.91 17.30
CA TRP A 39 7.01 8.70 16.84
C TRP A 39 6.42 7.44 17.46
N SER A 40 6.19 6.44 16.61
CA SER A 40 5.82 5.07 16.99
C SER A 40 6.84 4.10 16.44
N TRP A 41 7.06 2.98 17.15
CA TRP A 41 7.84 1.88 16.60
C TRP A 41 6.99 1.09 15.59
N MET A 42 7.63 0.69 14.49
CA MET A 42 7.05 -0.27 13.54
C MET A 42 7.03 -1.65 14.20
N ALA A 43 6.07 -2.48 13.81
CA ALA A 43 6.03 -3.87 14.22
C ALA A 43 6.48 -4.81 13.10
N THR A 44 6.92 -6.02 13.47
CA THR A 44 7.20 -7.10 12.53
C THR A 44 5.89 -7.65 11.96
N ILE A 45 5.79 -7.78 10.65
CA ILE A 45 4.60 -8.32 9.96
C ILE A 45 4.30 -9.73 10.44
N GLY A 46 3.01 -10.00 10.69
CA GLY A 46 2.54 -11.32 11.15
C GLY A 46 2.67 -11.54 12.67
N ALA A 47 3.26 -10.61 13.43
CA ALA A 47 3.29 -10.63 14.90
C ALA A 47 1.94 -10.24 15.54
N SER A 48 0.82 -10.39 14.81
CA SER A 48 -0.51 -9.87 15.19
C SER A 48 -0.51 -8.35 15.47
N SER A 49 0.41 -7.63 14.83
CA SER A 49 0.54 -6.18 14.99
C SER A 49 -0.58 -5.43 14.29
N SER A 50 -0.86 -4.23 14.80
CA SER A 50 -1.88 -3.31 14.29
C SER A 50 -1.30 -1.92 14.02
N THR A 51 0.00 -1.84 13.76
CA THR A 51 0.67 -0.57 13.47
C THR A 51 0.47 -0.18 12.01
N ASP A 52 0.42 1.13 11.73
CA ASP A 52 0.23 1.63 10.35
C ASP A 52 1.38 1.23 9.42
N TRP A 53 2.60 1.16 9.94
CA TRP A 53 3.77 0.70 9.19
C TRP A 53 4.33 -0.56 9.85
N GLU A 54 4.57 -1.57 9.03
CA GLU A 54 5.10 -2.86 9.46
C GLU A 54 6.28 -3.28 8.57
N TYR A 55 7.14 -4.16 9.05
CA TYR A 55 8.31 -4.63 8.30
C TYR A 55 8.51 -6.15 8.34
N TRP A 56 9.14 -6.69 7.30
CA TRP A 56 9.68 -8.05 7.29
C TRP A 56 11.16 -8.07 7.68
N GLU A 57 11.54 -9.06 8.47
CA GLU A 57 12.92 -9.34 8.82
C GLU A 57 13.52 -10.35 7.83
N SER A 58 14.76 -10.11 7.37
CA SER A 58 15.54 -11.15 6.72
C SER A 58 16.10 -12.10 7.78
N ASN A 59 15.80 -13.39 7.69
CA ASN A 59 16.39 -14.38 8.59
C ASN A 59 17.69 -14.91 7.98
N TYR A 60 18.82 -14.68 8.65
CA TYR A 60 20.10 -15.33 8.34
C TYR A 60 20.52 -16.19 9.53
N ILE A 61 20.77 -17.48 9.27
CA ILE A 61 21.37 -18.39 10.23
C ILE A 61 22.62 -18.94 9.56
N ASP A 62 23.80 -18.44 9.92
CA ASP A 62 25.04 -19.13 9.58
C ASP A 62 25.19 -20.35 10.49
N TYR A 63 25.29 -21.52 9.87
CA TYR A 63 25.67 -22.75 10.55
C TYR A 63 26.98 -23.24 9.95
N ALA A 64 28.06 -22.77 10.57
CA ALA A 64 29.35 -23.44 10.75
C ALA A 64 30.53 -23.05 9.85
N GLU A 65 31.66 -22.83 10.54
CA GLU A 65 33.03 -22.70 10.06
C GLU A 65 33.37 -23.62 8.86
N GLY A 66 33.51 -23.04 7.66
CA GLY A 66 34.04 -23.74 6.49
C GLY A 66 34.15 -22.86 5.24
N PRO A 67 35.15 -23.07 4.36
CA PRO A 67 35.43 -22.17 3.25
C PRO A 67 34.48 -22.47 2.09
N ALA A 68 33.30 -21.89 2.14
CA ALA A 68 32.49 -21.65 0.96
C ALA A 68 31.73 -20.35 1.20
N GLU A 69 32.27 -19.23 0.69
CA GLU A 69 31.49 -18.05 0.30
C GLU A 69 30.49 -18.46 -0.80
N GLY A 70 29.51 -19.27 -0.43
CA GLY A 70 28.65 -20.01 -1.34
C GLY A 70 27.23 -19.47 -1.31
N ALA A 71 26.94 -18.59 -2.26
CA ALA A 71 25.60 -18.15 -2.69
C ALA A 71 24.66 -17.65 -1.58
N ILE A 72 24.56 -16.32 -1.50
CA ILE A 72 23.57 -15.57 -0.72
C ILE A 72 22.21 -15.80 -1.38
N ASP A 73 21.31 -16.53 -0.73
CA ASP A 73 19.91 -16.58 -1.15
C ASP A 73 19.07 -15.69 -0.21
N PRO A 74 18.66 -14.48 -0.66
CA PRO A 74 17.83 -13.58 0.13
C PRO A 74 16.39 -14.10 0.15
N TYR A 75 16.04 -14.92 1.12
CA TYR A 75 14.67 -15.40 1.24
C TYR A 75 13.94 -14.78 2.45
N PHE A 76 12.84 -14.10 2.16
CA PHE A 76 11.78 -13.83 3.14
C PHE A 76 10.95 -15.12 3.30
N LEU A 77 11.47 -16.09 4.05
CA LEU A 77 10.86 -17.44 4.15
C LEU A 77 9.63 -17.51 5.05
N ASP A 78 9.39 -16.52 5.90
CA ASP A 78 8.36 -16.61 6.93
C ASP A 78 7.73 -15.26 7.31
N THR A 79 6.44 -15.30 7.67
CA THR A 79 5.67 -14.22 8.32
C THR A 79 5.44 -14.52 9.81
N THR A 80 5.88 -15.69 10.27
CA THR A 80 5.80 -16.14 11.64
C THR A 80 7.09 -15.76 12.36
N LEU A 81 6.95 -15.20 13.55
CA LEU A 81 8.02 -14.78 14.47
C LEU A 81 9.33 -15.55 14.28
N GLY A 82 10.31 -14.86 13.72
CA GLY A 82 11.72 -15.22 13.73
C GLY A 82 12.52 -13.94 13.85
N THR A 83 12.63 -13.40 15.08
CA THR A 83 13.73 -12.49 15.44
C THR A 83 15.01 -13.10 14.92
N TYR A 84 15.80 -12.41 14.10
CA TYR A 84 17.26 -12.40 14.16
C TYR A 84 17.80 -11.54 13.01
N ILE A 85 17.90 -10.23 13.24
CA ILE A 85 18.80 -9.35 12.48
C ILE A 85 20.20 -9.50 13.10
N PHE A 86 20.83 -10.65 12.88
CA PHE A 86 22.24 -10.83 13.21
C PHE A 86 22.92 -11.61 12.09
N GLU A 87 23.66 -10.90 11.25
CA GLU A 87 24.89 -11.45 10.74
C GLU A 87 25.89 -11.29 11.89
N SER A 88 26.44 -12.39 12.37
CA SER A 88 27.69 -12.36 13.12
C SER A 88 28.50 -13.54 12.63
N ASP A 89 29.76 -13.33 12.29
CA ASP A 89 30.77 -14.37 12.01
C ASP A 89 31.02 -15.30 13.24
N TYR A 90 30.15 -15.28 14.26
CA TYR A 90 30.35 -15.92 15.55
C TYR A 90 29.09 -16.56 16.13
N ALA A 91 29.27 -17.76 16.69
CA ALA A 91 28.20 -18.67 17.11
C ALA A 91 27.47 -18.28 18.42
N ALA A 92 27.78 -17.15 19.06
CA ALA A 92 27.20 -16.77 20.35
C ALA A 92 27.08 -15.26 20.60
N PHE A 93 25.97 -14.87 21.24
CA PHE A 93 25.77 -13.56 21.86
C PHE A 93 26.92 -13.28 22.84
N ASN A 94 27.60 -12.14 22.69
CA ASN A 94 28.73 -11.67 23.53
C ASN A 94 30.13 -12.26 23.22
N ASP A 95 30.35 -12.86 22.04
CA ASP A 95 31.72 -13.18 21.63
C ASP A 95 32.54 -11.92 21.31
N THR A 96 33.83 -11.95 21.63
CA THR A 96 34.73 -10.82 21.44
C THR A 96 35.27 -10.86 20.00
N TYR A 97 34.85 -9.92 19.16
CA TYR A 97 35.43 -9.74 17.82
C TYR A 97 36.95 -9.61 17.94
N PRO A 98 37.75 -10.32 17.13
CA PRO A 98 39.20 -10.17 17.16
C PRO A 98 39.56 -8.69 16.95
N SER A 99 40.46 -8.18 17.79
CA SER A 99 40.86 -6.77 17.75
C SER A 99 41.39 -6.40 16.36
N GLY A 100 40.70 -5.51 15.65
CA GLY A 100 41.05 -5.06 14.30
C GLY A 100 40.27 -5.70 13.16
N GLY A 101 39.30 -6.59 13.43
CA GLY A 101 38.33 -7.03 12.43
C GLY A 101 37.31 -5.94 12.14
N ALA A 102 37.27 -5.45 10.91
CA ALA A 102 36.14 -4.69 10.37
C ALA A 102 35.30 -5.66 9.54
N GLY A 103 34.08 -5.96 9.99
CA GLY A 103 33.06 -6.65 9.20
C GLY A 103 32.14 -5.61 8.57
N LEU A 104 31.83 -5.79 7.29
CA LEU A 104 30.70 -5.10 6.65
C LEU A 104 29.49 -5.98 6.87
N HIS A 105 28.43 -5.44 7.46
CA HIS A 105 27.17 -6.16 7.61
C HIS A 105 26.11 -5.59 6.69
N GLU A 106 25.37 -6.46 6.02
CA GLU A 106 24.27 -6.08 5.12
C GLU A 106 22.94 -6.56 5.69
N SER A 107 22.01 -5.63 5.87
CA SER A 107 20.67 -5.93 6.39
C SER A 107 19.62 -5.53 5.36
N TRP A 108 18.68 -6.45 5.12
CA TRP A 108 17.62 -6.28 4.15
C TRP A 108 16.26 -6.36 4.86
N PHE A 109 15.37 -5.42 4.56
CA PHE A 109 14.00 -5.46 5.06
C PHE A 109 13.05 -4.86 4.05
N VAL A 110 11.79 -5.27 4.14
CA VAL A 110 10.70 -4.69 3.34
C VAL A 110 9.76 -3.99 4.30
N ILE A 111 9.38 -2.76 3.99
CA ILE A 111 8.38 -1.99 4.73
C ILE A 111 7.08 -1.99 3.94
N GLN A 112 5.96 -2.30 4.59
CA GLN A 112 4.62 -2.14 4.04
C GLN A 112 4.02 -0.79 4.44
N ALA A 113 3.44 -0.08 3.46
CA ALA A 113 2.74 1.18 3.69
C ALA A 113 1.34 0.99 4.31
N PRO A 114 0.86 1.95 5.13
CA PRO A 114 -0.49 1.94 5.66
C PRO A 114 -1.52 2.11 4.55
N SER A 115 -2.73 1.65 4.84
CA SER A 115 -3.90 1.93 4.00
C SER A 115 -4.39 3.38 4.11
N VAL A 116 -3.92 4.13 5.11
CA VAL A 116 -4.31 5.53 5.34
C VAL A 116 -3.42 6.45 4.50
N PRO A 117 -3.99 7.26 3.60
CA PRO A 117 -3.23 8.25 2.85
C PRO A 117 -2.66 9.35 3.75
N GLY A 118 -1.46 9.81 3.43
CA GLY A 118 -0.79 10.84 4.21
C GLY A 118 0.69 10.96 3.89
N ARG A 119 1.32 11.98 4.47
CA ARG A 119 2.78 12.09 4.49
C ARG A 119 3.29 11.51 5.80
N TYR A 120 4.31 10.67 5.71
CA TYR A 120 4.92 9.97 6.82
C TYR A 120 6.43 10.22 6.82
N GLU A 121 7.02 10.19 8.00
CA GLU A 121 8.46 10.17 8.19
C GLU A 121 8.84 8.81 8.74
N ILE A 122 9.84 8.18 8.13
CA ILE A 122 10.39 6.90 8.54
C ILE A 122 11.85 7.10 8.96
N ARG A 123 12.22 6.42 10.04
CA ARG A 123 13.59 6.32 10.52
C ARG A 123 13.96 4.87 10.73
N TRP A 124 15.16 4.52 10.33
CA TRP A 124 15.74 3.22 10.66
C TRP A 124 16.97 3.37 11.52
N TYR A 125 17.08 2.48 12.51
CA TYR A 125 18.17 2.43 13.46
C TYR A 125 18.97 1.16 13.23
N GLY A 126 20.29 1.31 13.01
CA GLY A 126 21.24 0.19 13.04
C GLY A 126 21.42 -0.38 14.46
N SER A 127 21.00 0.38 15.48
CA SER A 127 20.75 -0.05 16.86
C SER A 127 19.93 1.05 17.53
N ALA A 128 18.94 0.72 18.38
CA ALA A 128 18.05 1.73 18.98
C ALA A 128 18.76 2.78 19.88
N ALA A 129 20.02 2.53 20.26
CA ALA A 129 20.85 3.44 21.03
C ALA A 129 21.73 4.38 20.15
N LEU A 130 21.68 4.25 18.82
CA LEU A 130 22.40 5.07 17.87
C LEU A 130 21.48 6.07 17.15
N PRO A 131 22.05 7.12 16.52
CA PRO A 131 21.31 7.93 15.56
C PRO A 131 20.74 7.08 14.41
N PRO A 132 19.66 7.53 13.75
CA PRO A 132 19.11 6.80 12.61
C PRO A 132 20.13 6.77 11.47
N VAL A 133 20.30 5.60 10.86
CA VAL A 133 21.17 5.37 9.70
C VAL A 133 20.47 5.67 8.38
N PHE A 134 19.14 5.66 8.39
CA PHE A 134 18.29 5.97 7.26
C PHE A 134 17.09 6.80 7.71
N MET A 135 16.77 7.84 6.93
CA MET A 135 15.60 8.69 7.15
C MET A 135 14.98 9.00 5.79
N VAL A 136 13.66 8.81 5.68
CA VAL A 136 12.94 9.07 4.44
C VAL A 136 11.56 9.65 4.73
N ASP A 137 11.16 10.58 3.87
CA ASP A 137 9.79 11.07 3.82
C ASP A 137 9.03 10.28 2.75
N ILE A 138 7.91 9.67 3.14
CA ILE A 138 7.05 8.91 2.22
C ILE A 138 5.69 9.59 2.13
N THR A 139 5.11 9.61 0.93
CA THR A 139 3.73 10.04 0.72
C THR A 139 2.90 8.86 0.22
N VAL A 140 1.92 8.46 1.02
CA VAL A 140 0.87 7.52 0.62
C VAL A 140 -0.26 8.33 -0.01
N ALA A 141 -0.47 8.15 -1.30
CA ALA A 141 -1.48 8.90 -2.04
C ALA A 141 -2.89 8.34 -1.80
N VAL A 142 -3.90 9.22 -1.83
CA VAL A 142 -5.29 8.78 -1.94
C VAL A 142 -5.47 8.23 -3.36
N PRO A 143 -5.97 7.00 -3.55
CA PRO A 143 -6.28 6.51 -4.89
C PRO A 143 -7.26 7.46 -5.59
N GLY A 144 -6.95 7.82 -6.84
CA GLY A 144 -7.85 8.56 -7.70
C GLY A 144 -9.18 7.83 -7.84
N ALA A 145 -10.29 8.54 -7.59
CA ALA A 145 -11.62 8.00 -7.85
C ALA A 145 -11.97 8.14 -9.34
N PRO A 146 -12.68 7.16 -9.93
CA PRO A 146 -13.18 7.29 -11.28
C PRO A 146 -14.14 8.48 -11.39
N ARG A 147 -14.16 9.11 -12.57
CA ARG A 147 -15.03 10.25 -12.87
C ARG A 147 -15.94 9.89 -14.03
N VAL A 148 -17.24 10.03 -13.79
CA VAL A 148 -18.27 9.87 -14.82
C VAL A 148 -18.99 11.19 -15.03
N SER A 149 -19.35 11.46 -16.28
CA SER A 149 -20.19 12.59 -16.65
C SER A 149 -21.51 12.10 -17.24
N THR A 150 -22.60 12.79 -16.90
CA THR A 150 -23.90 12.56 -17.53
C THR A 150 -23.96 13.36 -18.83
N VAL A 151 -24.24 12.66 -19.92
CA VAL A 151 -24.40 13.25 -21.25
C VAL A 151 -25.90 13.41 -21.53
N ALA A 152 -26.26 14.39 -22.35
CA ALA A 152 -27.66 14.63 -22.71
C ALA A 152 -28.32 13.33 -23.23
N ALA A 153 -29.52 13.04 -22.73
CA ALA A 153 -30.31 11.91 -23.19
C ALA A 153 -30.66 12.09 -24.68
N SER A 154 -30.73 10.96 -25.39
CA SER A 154 -31.09 10.90 -26.81
C SER A 154 -32.34 10.05 -27.00
N SER A 155 -32.88 10.00 -28.23
CA SER A 155 -34.05 9.17 -28.58
C SER A 155 -35.25 9.38 -27.64
N ILE A 156 -35.47 10.64 -27.22
CA ILE A 156 -36.53 11.01 -26.29
C ILE A 156 -37.88 10.90 -27.01
N GLY A 157 -38.74 10.02 -26.51
CA GLY A 157 -40.13 9.85 -26.92
C GLY A 157 -41.07 9.93 -25.73
N ASP A 158 -42.38 9.78 -25.98
CA ASP A 158 -43.42 9.98 -24.96
C ASP A 158 -43.29 9.09 -23.72
N TYR A 159 -42.62 7.93 -23.86
CA TYR A 159 -42.44 6.95 -22.79
C TYR A 159 -41.05 6.29 -22.78
N THR A 160 -40.11 6.82 -23.56
CA THR A 160 -38.80 6.21 -23.80
C THR A 160 -37.71 7.27 -23.89
N ALA A 161 -36.50 6.92 -23.46
CA ALA A 161 -35.31 7.73 -23.70
C ALA A 161 -34.07 6.81 -23.71
N THR A 162 -32.96 7.30 -24.25
CA THR A 162 -31.65 6.68 -24.08
C THR A 162 -30.82 7.57 -23.16
N LEU A 163 -30.49 7.07 -21.97
CA LEU A 163 -29.57 7.72 -21.05
C LEU A 163 -28.14 7.55 -21.58
N ASN A 164 -27.34 8.61 -21.56
CA ASN A 164 -25.97 8.60 -22.04
C ASN A 164 -25.03 9.06 -20.92
N GLY A 165 -23.91 8.38 -20.78
CA GLY A 165 -22.87 8.68 -19.80
C GLY A 165 -21.50 8.53 -20.45
N ASP A 166 -20.49 9.15 -19.84
CA ASP A 166 -19.11 9.06 -20.30
C ASP A 166 -18.18 8.90 -19.09
N ILE A 167 -17.44 7.79 -19.06
CA ILE A 167 -16.37 7.58 -18.08
C ILE A 167 -15.19 8.44 -18.55
N THR A 168 -15.00 9.58 -17.89
CA THR A 168 -13.98 10.58 -18.24
C THR A 168 -12.61 10.28 -17.63
N ASP A 169 -12.59 9.49 -16.55
CA ASP A 169 -11.39 9.11 -15.83
C ASP A 169 -11.63 7.78 -15.11
N LEU A 170 -10.66 6.86 -15.15
CA LEU A 170 -10.70 5.60 -14.40
C LEU A 170 -10.22 5.76 -12.96
N GLY A 171 -9.51 6.85 -12.65
CA GLY A 171 -8.75 6.96 -11.41
C GLY A 171 -7.62 5.93 -11.39
N ASP A 172 -7.32 5.38 -10.21
CA ASP A 172 -6.19 4.48 -9.99
C ASP A 172 -6.58 3.00 -9.90
N SER A 173 -7.84 2.66 -10.19
CA SER A 173 -8.36 1.29 -10.11
C SER A 173 -9.38 0.97 -11.19
N ASP A 174 -9.59 -0.31 -11.48
CA ASP A 174 -10.59 -0.74 -12.46
C ASP A 174 -12.00 -0.29 -12.07
N VAL A 175 -12.73 0.28 -13.04
CA VAL A 175 -14.16 0.54 -12.91
C VAL A 175 -14.90 -0.78 -13.11
N VAL A 176 -15.40 -1.36 -12.01
CA VAL A 176 -16.06 -2.69 -12.00
C VAL A 176 -17.57 -2.62 -12.17
N GLU A 177 -18.14 -1.41 -12.09
CA GLU A 177 -19.56 -1.13 -12.16
C GLU A 177 -19.76 0.25 -12.81
N ARG A 178 -20.80 0.39 -13.63
CA ARG A 178 -21.28 1.69 -14.13
C ARG A 178 -22.80 1.66 -14.29
N GLY A 179 -23.47 2.80 -14.25
CA GLY A 179 -24.92 2.82 -14.33
C GLY A 179 -25.57 4.19 -14.48
N PHE A 180 -26.88 4.20 -14.31
CA PHE A 180 -27.71 5.40 -14.28
C PHE A 180 -28.73 5.30 -13.16
N ASP A 181 -28.91 6.39 -12.43
CA ASP A 181 -30.09 6.65 -11.59
C ASP A 181 -30.95 7.71 -12.28
N TRP A 182 -32.26 7.49 -12.37
CA TRP A 182 -33.20 8.44 -12.97
C TRP A 182 -34.50 8.57 -12.18
N GLY A 183 -35.23 9.66 -12.46
CA GLY A 183 -36.55 9.90 -11.90
C GLY A 183 -37.06 11.31 -12.19
N PHE A 184 -38.31 11.56 -11.79
CA PHE A 184 -38.95 12.89 -11.94
C PHE A 184 -38.50 13.91 -10.89
N THR A 185 -37.78 13.44 -9.87
CA THR A 185 -37.27 14.25 -8.76
C THR A 185 -35.81 13.91 -8.53
N THR A 186 -35.12 14.71 -7.73
CA THR A 186 -33.70 14.49 -7.38
C THR A 186 -33.47 13.28 -6.46
N SER A 187 -34.54 12.62 -6.00
CA SER A 187 -34.46 11.42 -5.15
C SER A 187 -34.42 10.12 -5.95
N TYR A 188 -34.24 10.19 -7.28
CA TYR A 188 -34.16 9.08 -8.27
C TYR A 188 -34.60 7.70 -7.76
N THR A 189 -35.79 7.28 -8.17
CA THR A 189 -36.40 6.03 -7.73
C THR A 189 -36.06 4.84 -8.60
N ASP A 190 -35.56 5.09 -9.81
CA ASP A 190 -35.25 4.07 -10.80
C ASP A 190 -33.74 4.06 -11.06
N ASN A 191 -33.20 2.87 -11.30
CA ASN A 191 -31.78 2.68 -11.52
C ASN A 191 -31.51 1.52 -12.48
N TRP A 192 -30.34 1.58 -13.11
CA TRP A 192 -29.77 0.51 -13.90
C TRP A 192 -28.27 0.47 -13.66
N THR A 193 -27.78 -0.73 -13.48
CA THR A 193 -26.38 -1.00 -13.19
C THR A 193 -25.86 -2.07 -14.16
N GLU A 194 -24.68 -1.83 -14.71
CA GLU A 194 -23.93 -2.76 -15.55
C GLU A 194 -22.75 -3.32 -14.74
N THR A 195 -22.74 -4.64 -14.57
CA THR A 195 -21.68 -5.39 -13.90
C THR A 195 -21.51 -6.78 -14.53
N PRO A 196 -20.34 -7.41 -14.40
CA PRO A 196 -19.09 -6.82 -13.91
C PRO A 196 -18.32 -6.11 -15.04
N GLY A 197 -17.49 -5.14 -14.67
CA GLY A 197 -16.43 -4.59 -15.51
C GLY A 197 -15.26 -5.59 -15.72
N PRO A 198 -14.06 -5.12 -16.13
CA PRO A 198 -13.61 -3.73 -16.11
C PRO A 198 -14.16 -2.90 -17.28
N TYR A 199 -14.43 -1.62 -17.02
CA TYR A 199 -14.80 -0.64 -18.05
C TYR A 199 -13.64 0.33 -18.29
N SER A 200 -13.45 0.71 -19.55
CA SER A 200 -12.49 1.76 -19.94
C SER A 200 -13.17 3.13 -20.01
N THR A 201 -12.37 4.20 -20.15
CA THR A 201 -12.90 5.52 -20.48
C THR A 201 -13.73 5.48 -21.77
N GLY A 202 -14.74 6.34 -21.85
CA GLY A 202 -15.60 6.48 -23.01
C GLY A 202 -17.08 6.34 -22.70
N THR A 203 -17.86 6.52 -23.76
CA THR A 203 -19.32 6.64 -23.66
C THR A 203 -20.00 5.29 -23.44
N PHE A 204 -21.04 5.29 -22.63
CA PHE A 204 -21.99 4.18 -22.45
C PHE A 204 -23.42 4.71 -22.45
N ASN A 205 -24.38 3.85 -22.72
CA ASN A 205 -25.78 4.24 -22.77
C ASN A 205 -26.72 3.12 -22.31
N HIS A 206 -27.90 3.52 -21.87
CA HIS A 206 -28.97 2.59 -21.49
C HIS A 206 -30.33 3.09 -21.97
N PRO A 207 -31.06 2.32 -22.79
CA PRO A 207 -32.43 2.65 -23.16
C PRO A 207 -33.37 2.39 -21.98
N ILE A 208 -34.23 3.35 -21.67
CA ILE A 208 -35.25 3.26 -20.63
C ILE A 208 -36.66 3.33 -21.22
N SER A 209 -37.61 2.70 -20.53
CA SER A 209 -39.05 2.79 -20.84
C SER A 209 -39.85 2.85 -19.55
N GLY A 210 -40.98 3.56 -19.54
CA GLY A 210 -41.75 3.77 -18.31
C GLY A 210 -42.99 4.63 -18.48
N VAL A 211 -43.99 4.42 -17.63
CA VAL A 211 -45.27 5.12 -17.66
C VAL A 211 -45.11 6.48 -16.98
N GLY A 212 -45.03 7.57 -17.77
CA GLY A 212 -45.06 8.92 -17.20
C GLY A 212 -44.08 9.97 -17.73
N PHE A 213 -43.35 9.79 -18.83
CA PHE A 213 -42.46 10.84 -19.39
C PHE A 213 -43.22 12.09 -19.95
N GLY A 214 -44.42 12.36 -19.43
CA GLY A 214 -45.36 13.36 -19.88
C GLY A 214 -44.76 14.76 -19.97
N ASN A 215 -44.84 15.30 -21.18
CA ASN A 215 -44.80 16.71 -21.53
C ASN A 215 -43.55 17.48 -21.08
N ASN A 216 -42.49 17.36 -21.88
CA ASN A 216 -41.51 18.43 -22.13
C ASN A 216 -40.78 19.04 -20.91
N LEU A 217 -40.75 18.36 -19.76
CA LEU A 217 -39.97 18.78 -18.60
C LEU A 217 -38.55 18.22 -18.70
N PRO A 218 -37.51 18.99 -18.31
CA PRO A 218 -36.16 18.46 -18.21
C PRO A 218 -36.12 17.38 -17.11
N PHE A 219 -35.74 16.17 -17.51
CA PHE A 219 -35.59 15.03 -16.61
C PHE A 219 -34.20 15.05 -15.98
N PRO A 220 -34.09 15.17 -14.65
CA PRO A 220 -32.80 14.99 -13.98
C PRO A 220 -32.44 13.50 -14.02
N GLY A 221 -31.18 13.21 -14.37
CA GLY A 221 -30.58 11.90 -14.27
C GLY A 221 -29.12 12.07 -13.87
N LYS A 222 -28.55 11.03 -13.25
CA LYS A 222 -27.10 10.99 -13.01
C LYS A 222 -26.55 9.65 -13.49
N SER A 223 -25.38 9.71 -14.09
CA SER A 223 -24.52 8.56 -14.29
C SER A 223 -23.84 8.20 -12.96
N VAL A 224 -23.69 6.90 -12.71
CA VAL A 224 -23.04 6.33 -11.52
C VAL A 224 -21.85 5.49 -11.95
#